data_AF-A0A917PR05-F1
#
_entry.id   AF-A0A917PR05-F1
#
_cell.length_a   1.000
_cell.length_b   1.000
_cell.length_c   1.000
_cell.angle_alpha   90.00
_cell.angle_beta   90.00
_cell.angle_gamma   90.00
#
_symmetry.space_group_name_H-M   'P 1'
#
loop_
_entity.id
_entity.type
_entity.pdbx_description
1 polymer ?
#
loop_
_entity_poly.entity_id
_entity_poly.type
_entity_poly.pdbx_seq_one_letter_code
_entity_poly.pdbx_strand_id
1 'polypeptide(L)'
;MTSASHRIKTSTDQLASLPQELTFDTLTGELLAQRTIPFRTHRVLHYVGTACRFPCDARTREELTETLSVHDQWRDNLIVESDRLLDLLDSGRVSGGAVAMFRRILLGLAGRNLWFGSISDVGTKREAYELVNADLITVTKQGRTLPTKVRIHPWYGWRGDLMAREPLLRQWVGVALGE
;
A
#
# COMPACT_ATOMS: atom_id res chain seq x y z
N MET A 1 15.63 29.68 -32.70
CA MET A 1 16.80 29.16 -31.94
C MET A 1 16.25 28.31 -30.81
N THR A 2 16.53 27.02 -30.86
CA THR A 2 16.07 25.98 -29.93
C THR A 2 16.71 26.19 -28.56
N SER A 3 15.94 26.67 -27.58
CA SER A 3 16.34 26.63 -26.18
C SER A 3 16.37 25.16 -25.76
N ALA A 4 17.57 24.56 -25.78
CA ALA A 4 17.77 23.23 -25.24
C ALA A 4 17.38 23.28 -23.77
N SER A 5 16.27 22.62 -23.42
CA SER A 5 15.88 22.43 -22.03
C SER A 5 16.95 21.56 -21.38
N HIS A 6 17.92 22.19 -20.70
CA HIS A 6 18.95 21.53 -19.93
C HIS A 6 18.31 20.82 -18.75
N ARG A 7 17.95 19.55 -18.96
CA ARG A 7 17.19 18.76 -18.00
C ARG A 7 18.16 18.19 -16.97
N ILE A 8 17.97 18.62 -15.73
CA ILE A 8 18.73 18.13 -14.57
C ILE A 8 18.45 16.63 -14.39
N LYS A 9 19.53 15.83 -14.31
CA LYS A 9 19.46 14.43 -13.86
C LYS A 9 19.93 14.36 -12.41
N THR A 10 19.07 13.83 -11.55
CA THR A 10 19.40 13.51 -10.16
C THR A 10 19.77 12.03 -10.07
N SER A 11 20.87 11.73 -9.38
CA SER A 11 21.30 10.36 -9.09
C SER A 11 21.52 10.21 -7.59
N THR A 12 21.21 9.02 -7.06
CA THR A 12 21.37 8.70 -5.65
C THR A 12 22.58 7.80 -5.49
N ASP A 13 23.61 8.28 -4.80
CA ASP A 13 24.77 7.46 -4.44
C ASP A 13 24.50 6.68 -3.14
N GLN A 14 24.75 5.37 -3.16
CA GLN A 14 24.57 4.45 -2.02
C GLN A 14 25.90 4.10 -1.31
N LEU A 15 27.04 4.59 -1.80
CA LEU A 15 28.37 4.23 -1.27
C LEU A 15 28.80 5.04 -0.04
N ALA A 16 28.12 6.15 0.28
CA ALA A 16 28.35 6.92 1.49
C ALA A 16 27.35 6.52 2.59
N SER A 17 27.78 6.60 3.86
CA SER A 17 26.97 6.29 5.06
C SER A 17 25.66 7.09 5.20
N LEU A 18 25.41 8.06 4.31
CA LEU A 18 24.13 8.73 4.10
C LEU A 18 23.90 8.86 2.58
N PRO A 19 22.70 8.53 2.06
CA PRO A 19 22.37 8.73 0.66
C PRO A 19 22.39 10.22 0.31
N GLN A 20 22.95 10.52 -0.85
CA GLN A 20 23.14 11.88 -1.34
C GLN A 20 22.44 12.04 -2.68
N GLU A 21 21.77 13.17 -2.85
CA GLU A 21 21.27 13.62 -4.14
C GLU A 21 22.39 14.39 -4.83
N LEU A 22 22.82 13.89 -5.99
CA LEU A 22 23.82 14.52 -6.82
C LEU A 22 23.14 15.14 -8.05
N THR A 23 23.40 16.42 -8.28
CA THR A 23 22.93 17.18 -9.43
C THR A 23 24.10 17.44 -10.36
N PHE A 24 24.00 17.02 -11.62
CA PHE A 24 25.08 17.15 -12.60
C PHE A 24 24.68 18.05 -13.77
N ASP A 25 25.66 18.75 -14.33
CA ASP A 25 25.55 19.29 -15.67
C ASP A 25 25.70 18.16 -16.68
N THR A 26 24.70 18.01 -17.56
CA THR A 26 24.67 16.95 -18.58
C THR A 26 25.72 17.09 -19.67
N LEU A 27 26.32 18.26 -19.88
CA LEU A 27 27.28 18.51 -20.96
C LEU A 27 28.72 18.37 -20.50
N THR A 28 29.03 18.86 -19.30
CA THR A 28 30.40 18.84 -18.74
C THR A 28 30.63 17.64 -17.82
N GLY A 29 29.56 17.03 -17.31
CA GLY A 29 29.64 16.00 -16.27
C GLY A 29 30.03 16.57 -14.90
N GLU A 30 30.13 17.90 -14.76
CA GLU A 30 30.49 18.53 -13.50
C GLU A 30 29.34 18.43 -12.49
N LEU A 31 29.71 18.19 -11.22
CA LEU A 31 28.78 18.15 -10.10
C LEU A 31 28.40 19.59 -9.72
N LEU A 32 27.14 19.94 -9.92
CA LEU A 32 26.61 21.27 -9.62
C LEU A 32 26.15 21.42 -8.17
N ALA A 33 25.58 20.36 -7.60
CA ALA A 33 25.13 20.37 -6.22
C ALA A 33 25.12 18.97 -5.62
N GLN A 34 25.48 18.91 -4.34
CA GLN A 34 25.43 17.71 -3.51
C GLN A 34 24.58 18.03 -2.29
N ARG A 35 23.48 17.30 -2.13
CA ARG A 35 22.60 17.46 -0.97
C ARG A 35 22.51 16.15 -0.20
N THR A 36 22.82 16.21 1.09
CA THR A 36 22.55 15.08 2.00
C THR A 36 21.04 14.94 2.16
N ILE A 37 20.51 13.79 1.77
CA ILE A 37 19.09 13.49 1.97
C ILE A 37 18.95 12.98 3.41
N PRO A 38 17.99 13.49 4.20
CA PRO A 38 17.69 12.89 5.49
C PRO A 38 17.22 11.45 5.28
N PHE A 39 18.10 10.50 5.58
CA PHE A 39 17.78 9.08 5.55
C PHE A 39 17.28 8.65 6.91
N ARG A 40 16.05 8.13 6.98
CA ARG A 40 15.56 7.48 8.18
C ARG A 40 16.18 6.09 8.24
N THR A 41 17.18 5.91 9.10
CA THR A 41 17.64 4.57 9.48
C THR A 41 16.51 3.86 10.22
N HIS A 42 15.90 2.87 9.58
CA HIS A 42 15.00 1.93 10.24
C HIS A 42 15.85 0.93 11.03
N ARG A 43 15.73 0.94 12.36
CA ARG A 43 16.42 -0.02 13.23
C ARG A 43 15.44 -1.15 13.57
N VAL A 44 15.68 -2.31 12.98
CA VAL A 44 14.92 -3.54 13.25
C VAL A 44 15.29 -4.03 14.66
N LEU A 45 14.40 -3.83 15.63
CA LEU A 45 14.60 -4.26 17.03
C LEU A 45 14.02 -5.65 17.31
N HIS A 46 13.15 -6.15 16.44
CA HIS A 46 12.39 -7.38 16.65
C HIS A 46 12.46 -8.28 15.40
N TYR A 47 12.42 -9.60 15.59
CA TYR A 47 12.45 -10.59 14.49
C TYR A 47 11.05 -11.21 14.29
N VAL A 48 10.63 -11.40 13.04
CA VAL A 48 9.35 -12.08 12.70
C VAL A 48 9.44 -13.56 13.04
N GLY A 49 8.35 -14.13 13.52
CA GLY A 49 8.25 -15.55 13.87
C GLY A 49 8.82 -15.89 15.24
N THR A 50 9.56 -14.97 15.87
CA THR A 50 9.99 -15.06 17.27
C THR A 50 9.34 -13.99 18.13
N ALA A 51 9.39 -12.72 17.72
CA ALA A 51 8.82 -11.60 18.48
C ALA A 51 7.48 -11.08 17.92
N CYS A 52 7.27 -11.15 16.60
CA CYS A 52 6.04 -10.66 15.95
C CYS A 52 5.47 -11.69 14.95
N ARG A 53 4.15 -11.71 14.75
CA ARG A 53 3.48 -12.57 13.74
C ARG A 53 3.75 -12.08 12.32
N PHE A 54 3.58 -12.94 11.31
CA PHE A 54 3.57 -12.50 9.93
C PHE A 54 2.40 -11.54 9.65
N PRO A 55 2.56 -10.53 8.77
CA PRO A 55 1.48 -9.58 8.46
C PRO A 55 0.19 -10.26 7.98
N CYS A 56 0.32 -11.36 7.24
CA CYS A 56 -0.82 -12.13 6.75
C CYS A 56 -1.62 -12.81 7.87
N ASP A 57 -1.00 -13.06 9.03
CA ASP A 57 -1.57 -13.81 10.15
C ASP A 57 -2.11 -12.92 11.28
N ALA A 58 -1.95 -11.61 11.14
CA ALA A 58 -2.49 -10.64 12.10
C ALA A 58 -4.02 -10.77 12.21
N ARG A 59 -4.52 -10.72 13.45
CA ARG A 59 -5.95 -10.81 13.80
C ARG A 59 -6.55 -9.46 14.14
N THR A 60 -5.73 -8.48 14.48
CA THR A 60 -6.18 -7.13 14.80
C THR A 60 -5.35 -6.08 14.07
N ARG A 61 -5.83 -4.84 14.05
CA ARG A 61 -5.10 -3.70 13.49
C ARG A 61 -3.82 -3.46 14.28
N GLU A 62 -3.87 -3.60 15.60
CA GLU A 62 -2.77 -3.34 16.51
C GLU A 62 -1.65 -4.35 16.28
N GLU A 63 -1.97 -5.65 16.21
CA GLU A 63 -1.00 -6.71 15.89
C GLU A 63 -0.34 -6.46 14.52
N LEU A 64 -1.14 -6.07 13.51
CA LEU A 64 -0.59 -5.79 12.19
C LEU A 64 0.34 -4.57 12.22
N THR A 65 -0.04 -3.52 12.96
CA THR A 65 0.75 -2.28 13.07
C THR A 65 2.08 -2.56 13.75
N GLU A 66 2.07 -3.37 14.81
CA GLU A 66 3.27 -3.81 15.51
C GLU A 66 4.19 -4.59 14.57
N THR A 67 3.68 -5.59 13.85
CA THR A 67 4.45 -6.33 12.86
C THR A 67 5.01 -5.40 11.78
N LEU A 68 4.19 -4.53 11.19
CA LEU A 68 4.64 -3.64 10.12
C LEU A 68 5.62 -2.57 10.60
N SER A 69 5.60 -2.22 11.89
CA SER A 69 6.56 -1.27 12.47
C SER A 69 8.01 -1.69 12.25
N VAL A 70 8.24 -3.00 12.14
CA VAL A 70 9.55 -3.64 11.99
C VAL A 70 9.95 -3.82 10.52
N HIS A 71 9.01 -4.03 9.61
CA HIS A 71 9.30 -4.40 8.21
C HIS A 71 8.98 -3.35 7.17
N ASP A 72 8.15 -2.37 7.52
CA ASP A 72 7.60 -1.43 6.57
C ASP A 72 7.79 0.00 7.07
N GLN A 73 8.83 0.63 6.56
CA GLN A 73 9.09 2.05 6.83
C GLN A 73 8.04 2.97 6.20
N TRP A 74 7.25 2.48 5.24
CA TRP A 74 6.18 3.19 4.57
C TRP A 74 4.80 2.76 5.03
N ARG A 75 4.68 2.10 6.20
CA ARG A 75 3.40 1.63 6.78
C ARG A 75 2.32 2.72 6.91
N ASP A 76 2.72 3.98 6.98
CA ASP A 76 1.82 5.12 7.10
C ASP A 76 1.44 5.74 5.75
N ASN A 77 2.11 5.34 4.67
CA ASN A 77 1.80 5.79 3.32
C ASN A 77 0.54 5.10 2.82
N LEU A 78 -0.53 5.87 2.62
CA LEU A 78 -1.80 5.41 2.09
C LEU A 78 -2.04 6.04 0.71
N ILE A 79 -2.32 5.19 -0.27
CA ILE A 79 -2.65 5.55 -1.63
C ILE A 79 -4.06 5.03 -1.91
N VAL A 80 -4.94 5.91 -2.39
CA VAL A 80 -6.30 5.56 -2.82
C VAL A 80 -6.51 6.11 -4.22
N GLU A 81 -6.87 5.23 -5.14
CA GLU A 81 -6.95 5.51 -6.57
C GLU A 81 -8.38 5.97 -6.88
N SER A 82 -8.64 7.27 -6.71
CA SER A 82 -10.00 7.82 -6.80
C SER A 82 -10.62 7.67 -8.19
N ASP A 83 -9.82 7.82 -9.25
CA ASP A 83 -10.28 7.67 -10.63
C ASP A 83 -10.83 6.25 -10.88
N ARG A 84 -10.18 5.23 -10.32
CA ARG A 84 -10.64 3.84 -10.44
C ARG A 84 -11.95 3.57 -9.71
N LEU A 85 -12.24 4.33 -8.66
CA LEU A 85 -13.53 4.25 -7.96
C LEU A 85 -14.65 4.87 -8.79
N LEU A 86 -14.35 5.91 -9.58
CA LEU A 86 -15.28 6.49 -10.54
C LEU A 86 -15.54 5.52 -11.69
N ASP A 87 -14.49 4.93 -12.26
CA ASP A 87 -14.63 3.90 -13.31
C ASP A 87 -15.49 2.71 -12.83
N LEU A 88 -15.34 2.32 -11.56
CA LEU A 88 -16.15 1.26 -10.96
C LEU A 88 -17.63 1.65 -10.87
N LEU A 89 -17.94 2.89 -10.54
CA LEU A 89 -19.31 3.42 -10.51
C LEU A 89 -19.91 3.42 -11.93
N ASP A 90 -19.14 3.88 -12.92
CA ASP A 90 -19.55 3.94 -14.32
C ASP A 90 -19.77 2.55 -14.93
N SER A 91 -19.06 1.53 -14.44
CA SER A 91 -19.23 0.14 -14.90
C SER A 91 -20.61 -0.44 -14.59
N GLY A 92 -21.37 0.14 -13.65
CA GLY A 92 -22.68 -0.33 -13.21
C GLY A 92 -22.66 -1.69 -12.47
N ARG A 93 -21.49 -2.29 -12.26
CA ARG A 93 -21.35 -3.61 -11.60
C ARG A 93 -21.62 -3.57 -10.10
N VAL A 94 -21.44 -2.40 -9.49
CA VAL A 94 -21.50 -2.19 -8.04
C VAL A 94 -22.35 -0.95 -7.77
N SER A 95 -23.21 -0.98 -6.75
CA SER A 95 -24.03 0.18 -6.40
C SER A 95 -23.20 1.33 -5.83
N GLY A 96 -23.69 2.56 -5.94
CA GLY A 96 -23.02 3.73 -5.33
C GLY A 96 -22.84 3.60 -3.81
N GLY A 97 -23.76 2.92 -3.11
CA GLY A 97 -23.62 2.61 -1.69
C GLY A 97 -22.44 1.68 -1.41
N ALA A 98 -22.28 0.63 -2.22
CA ALA A 98 -21.14 -0.26 -2.14
C ALA A 98 -19.81 0.44 -2.50
N VAL A 99 -19.79 1.33 -3.49
CA VAL A 99 -18.60 2.16 -3.77
C VAL A 99 -18.26 3.09 -2.59
N ALA A 100 -19.26 3.70 -1.96
CA ALA A 100 -19.05 4.54 -0.77
C ALA A 100 -18.51 3.74 0.42
N MET A 101 -19.06 2.55 0.67
CA MET A 101 -18.54 1.60 1.66
C MET A 101 -17.10 1.20 1.34
N PHE A 102 -16.80 0.90 0.08
CA PHE A 102 -15.47 0.52 -0.38
C PHE A 102 -14.44 1.63 -0.15
N ARG A 103 -14.80 2.88 -0.47
CA ARG A 103 -13.97 4.06 -0.18
C ARG A 103 -13.68 4.21 1.31
N ARG A 104 -14.67 3.99 2.19
CA ARG A 104 -14.47 4.03 3.65
C ARG A 104 -13.49 2.95 4.13
N ILE A 105 -13.57 1.74 3.57
CA ILE A 105 -12.62 0.66 3.86
C ILE A 105 -11.21 1.03 3.40
N LEU A 106 -11.06 1.56 2.17
CA LEU A 106 -9.78 2.00 1.61
C LEU A 106 -9.11 3.09 2.46
N LEU A 107 -9.88 4.05 2.97
CA LEU A 107 -9.36 5.09 3.85
C LEU A 107 -8.98 4.55 5.25
N GLY A 108 -9.58 3.43 5.65
CA GLY A 108 -9.36 2.80 6.95
C GLY A 108 -8.32 1.67 6.94
N LEU A 109 -7.59 1.45 5.84
CA LEU A 109 -6.61 0.37 5.74
C LEU A 109 -5.61 0.42 6.89
N ALA A 110 -5.36 -0.73 7.52
CA ALA A 110 -4.36 -0.89 8.57
C ALA A 110 -2.95 -1.07 8.01
N GLY A 111 -2.83 -1.73 6.84
CA GLY A 111 -1.56 -1.98 6.16
C GLY A 111 -1.63 -3.21 5.28
N ARG A 112 -0.80 -3.27 4.23
CA ARG A 112 -0.78 -4.35 3.23
C ARG A 112 -2.16 -4.80 2.77
N ASN A 113 -3.04 -3.83 2.53
CA ASN A 113 -4.42 -4.02 2.08
C ASN A 113 -5.31 -4.86 2.98
N LEU A 114 -5.04 -4.81 4.28
CA LEU A 114 -5.91 -5.35 5.30
C LEU A 114 -6.67 -4.24 6.01
N TRP A 115 -7.95 -4.48 6.24
CA TRP A 115 -8.82 -3.70 7.08
C TRP A 115 -9.40 -4.59 8.19
N PHE A 116 -9.57 -4.02 9.38
CA PHE A 116 -10.15 -4.69 10.53
C PHE A 116 -11.26 -3.82 11.12
N GLY A 117 -12.41 -4.42 11.43
CA GLY A 117 -13.52 -3.75 12.10
C GLY A 117 -14.83 -4.52 11.97
N SER A 118 -15.96 -3.84 12.23
CA SER A 118 -17.29 -4.38 11.94
C SER A 118 -17.82 -3.84 10.61
N ILE A 119 -18.38 -4.72 9.79
CA ILE A 119 -18.99 -4.33 8.49
C ILE A 119 -20.08 -3.27 8.69
N SER A 120 -20.82 -3.34 9.81
CA SER A 120 -21.85 -2.36 10.19
C SER A 120 -21.34 -0.92 10.31
N ASP A 121 -20.05 -0.73 10.58
CA ASP A 121 -19.47 0.58 10.87
C ASP A 121 -19.17 1.34 9.57
N VAL A 122 -19.04 0.62 8.46
CA VAL A 122 -18.67 1.17 7.15
C VAL A 122 -19.79 1.06 6.12
N GLY A 123 -20.74 0.15 6.31
CA GLY A 123 -21.89 -0.04 5.43
C GLY A 123 -22.80 -1.19 5.88
N THR A 124 -23.52 -1.76 4.92
CA THR A 124 -24.46 -2.85 5.13
C THR A 124 -23.92 -4.19 4.63
N LYS A 125 -24.52 -5.29 5.08
CA LYS A 125 -24.17 -6.64 4.58
C LYS A 125 -24.45 -6.79 3.08
N ARG A 126 -25.44 -6.08 2.55
CA ARG A 126 -25.76 -6.09 1.12
C ARG A 126 -24.62 -5.50 0.32
N GLU A 127 -24.15 -4.31 0.70
CA GLU A 127 -23.02 -3.65 0.06
C GLU A 127 -21.74 -4.49 0.17
N ALA A 128 -21.47 -5.08 1.34
CA ALA A 128 -20.37 -6.03 1.51
C ALA A 128 -20.43 -7.19 0.50
N TYR A 129 -21.63 -7.75 0.30
CA TYR A 129 -21.84 -8.87 -0.61
C TYR A 129 -21.65 -8.47 -2.07
N GLU A 130 -22.11 -7.28 -2.47
CA GLU A 130 -21.86 -6.72 -3.80
C GLU A 130 -20.35 -6.58 -4.06
N LEU A 131 -19.57 -6.07 -3.09
CA LEU A 131 -18.12 -5.93 -3.22
C LEU A 131 -17.38 -7.27 -3.29
N VAL A 132 -17.84 -8.29 -2.56
CA VAL A 132 -17.29 -9.66 -2.65
C VAL A 132 -17.59 -10.29 -4.01
N ASN A 133 -18.83 -10.15 -4.50
CA ASN A 133 -19.22 -10.69 -5.80
C ASN A 133 -18.48 -10.02 -6.97
N ALA A 134 -18.13 -8.74 -6.81
CA ALA A 134 -17.31 -8.01 -7.77
C ALA A 134 -15.79 -8.30 -7.64
N ASP A 135 -15.39 -9.22 -6.76
CA ASP A 135 -14.00 -9.57 -6.45
C ASP A 135 -13.12 -8.39 -6.01
N LEU A 136 -13.73 -7.40 -5.34
CA LEU A 136 -13.02 -6.21 -4.85
C LEU A 136 -12.48 -6.40 -3.44
N ILE A 137 -13.12 -7.28 -2.66
CA ILE A 137 -12.74 -7.61 -1.29
C ILE A 137 -12.91 -9.10 -0.99
N THR A 138 -12.11 -9.59 -0.05
CA THR A 138 -12.32 -10.89 0.61
C THR A 138 -12.60 -10.67 2.08
N VAL A 139 -13.69 -11.24 2.59
CA VAL A 139 -14.08 -11.10 4.00
C VAL A 139 -13.79 -12.40 4.75
N THR A 140 -13.00 -12.33 5.82
CA THR A 140 -12.66 -13.46 6.68
C THR A 140 -13.16 -13.21 8.10
N LYS A 141 -14.05 -14.09 8.59
CA LYS A 141 -14.46 -14.10 9.99
C LYS A 141 -13.39 -14.81 10.82
N GLN A 142 -12.90 -14.16 11.88
CA GLN A 142 -11.79 -14.68 12.69
C GLN A 142 -12.22 -15.26 14.04
N GLY A 143 -13.50 -15.15 14.38
CA GLY A 143 -14.07 -15.59 15.66
C GLY A 143 -15.24 -14.68 16.06
N ARG A 144 -15.85 -14.97 17.22
CA ARG A 144 -16.97 -14.16 17.74
C ARG A 144 -16.53 -12.82 18.35
N THR A 145 -15.34 -12.80 18.96
CA THR A 145 -14.80 -11.65 19.70
C THR A 145 -13.77 -10.84 18.90
N LEU A 146 -13.29 -11.38 17.77
CA LEU A 146 -12.29 -10.73 16.93
C LEU A 146 -12.97 -9.89 15.84
N PRO A 147 -12.33 -8.78 15.42
CA PRO A 147 -12.84 -7.97 14.33
C PRO A 147 -12.93 -8.78 13.02
N THR A 148 -13.77 -8.33 12.11
CA THR A 148 -13.80 -8.90 10.76
C THR A 148 -12.54 -8.44 10.03
N LYS A 149 -11.82 -9.39 9.43
CA LYS A 149 -10.68 -9.10 8.57
C LYS A 149 -11.15 -9.01 7.13
N VAL A 150 -10.86 -7.90 6.49
CA VAL A 150 -11.18 -7.68 5.08
C VAL A 150 -9.87 -7.47 4.33
N ARG A 151 -9.65 -8.25 3.27
CA ARG A 151 -8.56 -8.02 2.32
C ARG A 151 -9.11 -7.26 1.12
N ILE A 152 -8.39 -6.25 0.66
CA ILE A 152 -8.84 -5.36 -0.42
C ILE A 152 -7.96 -5.56 -1.66
N HIS A 153 -8.58 -5.54 -2.84
CA HIS A 153 -7.90 -5.60 -4.12
C HIS A 153 -6.83 -4.47 -4.26
N PRO A 154 -5.53 -4.79 -4.42
CA PRO A 154 -4.41 -3.82 -4.45
C PRO A 154 -4.46 -2.76 -5.54
N TRP A 155 -5.29 -2.97 -6.56
CA TRP A 155 -5.48 -2.01 -7.64
C TRP A 155 -6.21 -0.73 -7.20
N TYR A 156 -7.11 -0.78 -6.21
CA TYR A 156 -7.92 0.40 -5.83
C TYR A 156 -7.32 1.25 -4.70
N GLY A 157 -6.40 0.66 -3.94
CA GLY A 157 -5.62 1.40 -2.97
C GLY A 157 -4.54 0.52 -2.35
N TRP A 158 -3.61 1.16 -1.67
CA TRP A 158 -2.48 0.53 -1.04
C TRP A 158 -2.06 1.25 0.23
N ARG A 159 -1.77 0.52 1.31
CA ARG A 159 -1.11 1.08 2.49
C ARG A 159 0.16 0.30 2.83
N GLY A 160 1.32 0.96 2.82
CA GLY A 160 2.62 0.35 3.04
C GLY A 160 3.58 0.50 1.87
N ASP A 161 4.64 -0.32 1.86
CA ASP A 161 5.64 -0.36 0.81
C ASP A 161 5.05 -0.77 -0.55
N LEU A 162 5.28 0.05 -1.58
CA LEU A 162 4.84 -0.23 -2.95
C LEU A 162 5.51 -1.46 -3.56
N MET A 163 6.71 -1.84 -3.13
CA MET A 163 7.37 -3.07 -3.60
C MET A 163 6.59 -4.32 -3.17
N ALA A 164 5.86 -4.26 -2.06
CA ALA A 164 5.00 -5.35 -1.61
C ALA A 164 3.62 -5.39 -2.31
N ARG A 165 3.25 -4.35 -3.08
CA ARG A 165 1.96 -4.25 -3.78
C ARG A 165 1.88 -5.22 -4.95
N GLU A 166 2.93 -5.29 -5.76
CA GLU A 166 2.94 -6.04 -7.02
C GLU A 166 2.77 -7.56 -6.81
N PRO A 167 3.47 -8.23 -5.87
CA PRO A 167 3.25 -9.65 -5.60
C PRO A 167 1.82 -9.94 -5.12
N LEU A 168 1.24 -9.06 -4.30
CA LEU A 168 -0.13 -9.21 -3.81
C LEU A 168 -1.17 -8.98 -4.89
N LEU A 169 -0.92 -8.06 -5.82
CA LEU A 169 -1.77 -7.87 -7.00
C LEU A 169 -1.75 -9.11 -7.89
N ARG A 170 -0.58 -9.68 -8.17
CA ARG A 170 -0.45 -10.92 -8.95
C ARG A 170 -1.16 -12.10 -8.30
N GLN A 171 -0.99 -12.25 -6.98
CA GLN A 171 -1.69 -13.27 -6.20
C GLN A 171 -3.20 -13.12 -6.31
N TRP A 172 -3.71 -11.89 -6.32
CA TRP A 172 -5.14 -11.62 -6.47
C TRP A 172 -5.67 -12.02 -7.84
N VAL A 173 -4.97 -11.62 -8.91
CA VAL A 173 -5.38 -11.89 -10.30
C VAL A 173 -5.12 -13.35 -10.70
N GLY A 174 -4.47 -14.15 -9.85
CA GLY A 174 -4.17 -15.55 -10.12
C GLY A 174 -3.06 -15.76 -11.15
N VAL A 175 -2.22 -14.74 -11.39
CA VAL A 175 -1.04 -14.88 -12.25
C VAL A 175 0.04 -15.59 -11.44
N ALA A 176 0.17 -16.91 -11.65
CA ALA A 176 1.21 -17.71 -11.03
C ALA A 176 2.60 -17.15 -11.36
N LEU A 177 3.49 -17.12 -10.36
CA LEU A 177 4.92 -16.97 -10.61
C LEU A 177 5.35 -18.19 -11.44
N GLY A 178 5.73 -17.97 -12.69
CA GLY A 178 6.56 -18.93 -13.39
C GLY A 178 7.90 -18.97 -12.65
N GLU A 179 8.07 -19.99 -11.82
CA GLU A 179 9.39 -20.47 -11.39
C GLU A 179 10.06 -21.22 -12.55
#